data_AF-A0A973GEU3-F1
#
_entry.id   AF-A0A973GEU3-F1
#
_cell.length_a   1.000
_cell.length_b   1.000
_cell.length_c   1.000
_cell.angle_alpha   90.00
_cell.angle_beta   90.00
_cell.angle_gamma   90.00
#
_symmetry.space_group_name_H-M   'P 1'
#
loop_
_entity.id
_entity.type
_entity.pdbx_description
1 polymer ?
#
loop_
_entity_poly.entity_id
_entity_poly.type
_entity_poly.pdbx_seq_one_letter_code
_entity_poly.pdbx_strand_id
1 'polypeptide(L)'
;ALAALLGPLPDPEVQDLWDADRDEALFARITGDPAPREVLTHAPQQQRRPGGRSDGVRPQATARTARYGSRILAVLATCAVLVVGLWWGQDHQVASAAGPTMLSYAEASPDDVLAGDAPSASDALTALAAAAAARTDPPRAGDVQYIEHFGWWLEESTTTSDVYPTHLRMWLAPDGTTTTHSVRDLAIEDLSSLEGKIPDGTTQHDELTEVLPQVVADPNLPAHLPRDPAALRQAVVAEYGASNCTGTERLAACLVSYAASLHTQYVVPADLDAALWQMLAEEPGVRLLGGVTDRAGRAGVAIGYRQREIGLTFVNVLIISPANGSVLGSEDVTYEPEKPGELMALDLLLTSEWTTQTGP
;
A
#
# COMPACT_ATOMS: atom_id res chain seq x y z
N ALA A 1 8.67 -34.27 -28.52
CA ALA A 1 7.21 -34.38 -28.36
C ALA A 1 6.59 -33.31 -27.44
N LEU A 2 7.36 -32.42 -26.79
CA LEU A 2 6.83 -31.22 -26.12
C LEU A 2 7.01 -29.91 -26.93
N ALA A 3 7.79 -29.93 -28.01
CA ALA A 3 8.13 -28.76 -28.83
C ALA A 3 7.16 -28.50 -30.02
N ALA A 4 6.02 -29.20 -30.09
CA ALA A 4 5.03 -29.05 -31.16
C ALA A 4 3.72 -28.38 -30.71
N LEU A 5 3.65 -27.95 -29.44
CA LEU A 5 2.50 -27.28 -28.83
C LEU A 5 2.72 -25.78 -28.58
N LEU A 6 3.94 -25.30 -28.79
CA LEU A 6 4.31 -23.90 -28.72
C LEU A 6 4.71 -23.50 -30.13
N GLY A 7 3.87 -22.71 -30.79
CA GLY A 7 4.26 -22.02 -32.02
C GLY A 7 5.50 -21.13 -31.78
N PRO A 8 6.14 -20.62 -32.84
CA PRO A 8 7.34 -19.82 -32.69
C PRO A 8 7.07 -18.64 -31.77
N LEU A 9 7.91 -18.48 -30.74
CA LEU A 9 7.93 -17.30 -29.90
C LEU A 9 8.29 -16.09 -30.77
N PRO A 10 7.61 -14.94 -30.61
CA PRO A 10 8.01 -13.71 -31.28
C PRO A 10 9.40 -13.26 -30.81
N ASP A 11 10.12 -12.62 -31.72
CA ASP A 11 11.47 -12.05 -31.58
C ASP A 11 11.57 -11.11 -30.35
N PRO A 12 12.65 -11.16 -29.55
CA PRO A 12 12.87 -10.23 -28.45
C PRO A 12 13.54 -8.96 -28.97
N GLU A 13 12.85 -8.20 -29.83
CA GLU A 13 13.19 -6.80 -30.13
C GLU A 13 11.92 -5.95 -30.04
N VAL A 14 11.53 -5.64 -28.80
CA VAL A 14 10.76 -4.43 -28.48
C VAL A 14 11.47 -3.78 -27.30
N GLN A 15 12.64 -3.21 -27.58
CA GLN A 15 13.13 -2.04 -26.87
C GLN A 15 12.53 -0.79 -27.57
N ASP A 16 12.33 0.27 -26.79
CA ASP A 16 11.86 1.61 -27.18
C ASP A 16 10.37 1.81 -27.47
N LEU A 17 9.63 2.09 -26.40
CA LEU A 17 8.48 3.01 -26.42
C LEU A 17 8.77 4.25 -25.55
N TRP A 18 9.99 4.78 -25.66
CA TRP A 18 10.34 6.12 -25.19
C TRP A 18 10.61 6.99 -26.42
N ASP A 19 9.66 7.85 -26.77
CA ASP A 19 9.76 8.77 -27.90
C ASP A 19 10.07 10.17 -27.36
N ALA A 20 11.36 10.48 -27.24
CA ALA A 20 11.83 11.73 -26.66
C ALA A 20 11.26 12.97 -27.38
N ASP A 21 11.02 12.87 -28.69
CA ASP A 21 10.50 13.98 -29.49
C ASP A 21 9.02 14.23 -29.23
N ARG A 22 8.25 13.17 -28.94
CA ARG A 22 6.83 13.26 -28.57
C ARG A 22 6.63 13.85 -27.18
N ASP A 23 7.52 13.52 -26.24
CA ASP A 23 7.43 13.99 -24.85
C ASP A 23 7.94 15.43 -24.70
N GLU A 24 8.96 15.85 -25.47
CA GLU A 24 9.42 17.24 -25.52
C GLU A 24 8.34 18.17 -26.13
N ALA A 25 7.59 17.70 -27.13
CA ALA A 25 6.46 18.43 -27.71
C ALA A 25 5.25 18.57 -26.76
N LEU A 26 5.07 17.62 -25.83
CA LEU A 26 4.05 17.69 -24.79
C LEU A 26 4.48 18.67 -23.68
N PHE A 27 5.76 18.66 -23.32
CA PHE A 27 6.36 19.58 -22.34
C PHE A 27 6.28 21.04 -22.80
N ALA A 28 6.58 21.32 -24.06
CA ALA A 28 6.48 22.65 -24.65
C ALA A 28 5.03 23.19 -24.75
N ARG A 29 4.02 22.31 -24.74
CA ARG A 29 2.60 22.70 -24.68
C ARG A 29 2.13 23.11 -23.29
N ILE A 30 2.78 22.60 -22.25
CA ILE A 30 2.41 22.81 -20.85
C ILE A 30 3.06 24.08 -20.28
N THR A 31 4.25 24.46 -20.76
CA THR A 31 5.05 25.55 -20.18
C THR A 31 4.78 26.96 -20.73
N GLY A 32 3.95 27.12 -21.76
CA GLY A 32 3.30 28.40 -22.08
C GLY A 32 4.21 29.58 -22.49
N ASP A 33 5.29 29.35 -23.24
CA ASP A 33 6.14 30.43 -23.81
C ASP A 33 5.70 30.81 -25.26
N PRO A 34 5.71 32.09 -25.70
CA PRO A 34 4.98 32.51 -26.90
C PRO A 34 5.84 32.61 -28.19
N ALA A 35 5.50 31.74 -29.16
CA ALA A 35 5.42 31.97 -30.62
C ALA A 35 6.73 32.28 -31.43
N PRO A 36 6.72 32.12 -32.80
CA PRO A 36 5.90 32.92 -33.69
C PRO A 36 4.99 32.13 -34.66
N ARG A 37 3.90 32.80 -35.02
CA ARG A 37 2.87 32.42 -36.00
C ARG A 37 3.44 32.15 -37.39
N GLU A 38 2.81 31.24 -38.12
CA GLU A 38 2.38 31.56 -39.48
C GLU A 38 1.00 31.00 -39.82
N VAL A 39 0.32 31.80 -40.62
CA VAL A 39 -1.09 31.78 -41.03
C VAL A 39 -1.36 30.62 -41.97
N LEU A 40 -2.55 30.00 -41.90
CA LEU A 40 -3.42 29.85 -43.08
C LEU A 40 -4.84 29.40 -42.73
N THR A 41 -5.75 30.19 -43.29
CA THR A 41 -7.21 30.09 -43.41
C THR A 41 -7.73 28.74 -43.93
N HIS A 42 -8.88 28.27 -43.43
CA HIS A 42 -10.11 28.06 -44.23
C HIS A 42 -11.32 27.73 -43.35
N ALA A 43 -12.46 28.32 -43.72
CA ALA A 43 -13.79 28.09 -43.15
C ALA A 43 -14.58 27.09 -44.06
N PRO A 44 -15.88 26.84 -43.81
CA PRO A 44 -16.40 25.55 -43.36
C PRO A 44 -17.10 24.74 -44.47
N GLN A 45 -17.24 23.43 -44.29
CA GLN A 45 -18.27 22.67 -45.00
C GLN A 45 -19.17 21.87 -44.05
N GLN A 46 -20.42 22.32 -44.01
CA GLN A 46 -21.58 21.52 -43.64
C GLN A 46 -21.78 20.40 -44.65
N GLN A 47 -22.16 19.20 -44.20
CA GLN A 47 -23.06 18.36 -44.99
C GLN A 47 -24.03 17.56 -44.13
N ARG A 48 -25.27 17.56 -44.63
CA ARG A 48 -26.50 17.06 -44.02
C ARG A 48 -26.65 15.53 -44.13
N ARG A 49 -27.35 14.98 -43.13
CA ARG A 49 -28.16 13.73 -43.06
C ARG A 49 -28.83 13.27 -44.39
N PRO A 50 -29.18 11.98 -44.61
CA PRO A 50 -30.16 11.17 -43.83
C PRO A 50 -29.74 9.67 -43.67
N GLY A 51 -30.32 8.75 -42.88
CA GLY A 51 -31.69 8.48 -42.45
C GLY A 51 -32.10 7.07 -42.98
N GLY A 52 -32.46 6.13 -42.10
CA GLY A 52 -33.06 4.82 -42.45
C GLY A 52 -32.64 3.70 -41.48
N ARG A 53 -33.46 3.27 -40.51
CA ARG A 53 -34.67 2.41 -40.53
C ARG A 53 -34.31 0.97 -40.13
N SER A 54 -35.10 0.47 -39.18
CA SER A 54 -35.07 -0.77 -38.43
C SER A 54 -35.36 -2.03 -39.26
N ASP A 55 -34.91 -3.19 -38.75
CA ASP A 55 -35.75 -4.35 -38.36
C ASP A 55 -34.90 -5.64 -38.26
N GLY A 56 -35.22 -6.52 -37.30
CA GLY A 56 -34.85 -7.94 -37.39
C GLY A 56 -34.42 -8.62 -36.10
N VAL A 57 -35.37 -8.98 -35.24
CA VAL A 57 -35.21 -9.95 -34.14
C VAL A 57 -35.38 -11.37 -34.69
N ARG A 58 -34.46 -12.32 -34.38
CA ARG A 58 -34.77 -13.60 -33.71
C ARG A 58 -33.52 -14.49 -33.47
N PRO A 59 -33.57 -15.38 -32.46
CA PRO A 59 -32.42 -15.92 -31.76
C PRO A 59 -31.98 -17.30 -32.27
N GLN A 60 -30.70 -17.63 -32.08
CA GLN A 60 -30.23 -19.02 -32.13
C GLN A 60 -29.57 -19.39 -30.81
N ALA A 61 -30.26 -20.28 -30.09
CA ALA A 61 -29.73 -21.01 -28.96
C ALA A 61 -28.90 -22.19 -29.47
N THR A 62 -27.66 -22.31 -29.01
CA THR A 62 -26.95 -23.58 -28.97
C THR A 62 -26.25 -23.72 -27.63
N ALA A 63 -26.51 -24.87 -27.00
CA ALA A 63 -26.18 -25.22 -25.65
C ALA A 63 -24.65 -25.26 -25.43
N ARG A 64 -24.18 -24.50 -24.44
CA ARG A 64 -22.84 -24.66 -23.86
C ARG A 64 -22.94 -25.61 -22.68
N THR A 65 -22.33 -26.78 -22.82
CA THR A 65 -22.00 -27.67 -21.71
C THR A 65 -20.86 -27.05 -20.90
N ALA A 66 -21.20 -26.50 -19.75
CA ALA A 66 -20.25 -25.98 -18.77
C ALA A 66 -19.53 -27.14 -18.06
N ARG A 67 -18.27 -27.40 -18.44
CA ARG A 67 -17.25 -27.91 -17.51
C ARG A 67 -16.32 -26.74 -17.20
N TYR A 68 -16.68 -25.96 -16.18
CA TYR A 68 -15.76 -24.95 -15.65
C TYR A 68 -14.79 -25.66 -14.69
N GLY A 69 -13.64 -26.03 -15.23
CA GLY A 69 -12.45 -26.29 -14.44
C GLY A 69 -11.94 -24.98 -13.86
N SER A 70 -11.70 -24.99 -12.56
CA SER A 70 -11.06 -23.95 -11.77
C SER A 70 -9.76 -23.48 -12.42
N ARG A 71 -9.76 -22.24 -12.89
CA ARG A 71 -8.55 -21.44 -13.16
C ARG A 71 -8.80 -20.04 -12.63
N ILE A 72 -8.56 -19.86 -11.34
CA ILE A 72 -8.39 -18.55 -10.73
C ILE A 72 -7.01 -18.07 -11.18
N LEU A 73 -7.01 -16.99 -11.96
CA LEU A 73 -5.82 -16.37 -12.52
C LEU A 73 -5.67 -15.04 -11.77
N ALA A 74 -4.47 -14.83 -11.23
CA ALA A 74 -4.08 -13.77 -10.34
C ALA A 74 -4.48 -12.37 -10.83
N VAL A 75 -5.25 -11.67 -9.99
CA VAL A 75 -5.39 -10.21 -9.96
C VAL A 75 -5.51 -9.83 -8.47
N LEU A 76 -4.40 -9.88 -7.74
CA LEU A 76 -4.34 -9.53 -6.30
C LEU A 76 -3.30 -8.45 -5.97
N ALA A 77 -2.91 -7.64 -6.95
CA ALA A 77 -2.01 -6.52 -6.72
C ALA A 77 -2.60 -5.29 -7.39
N THR A 78 -3.57 -4.65 -6.75
CA THR A 78 -3.92 -3.28 -7.16
C THR A 78 -4.55 -2.47 -6.01
N CYS A 79 -5.57 -2.90 -5.28
CA CYS A 79 -6.34 -1.88 -4.51
C CYS A 79 -5.81 -1.37 -3.15
N ALA A 80 -4.65 -1.83 -2.63
CA ALA A 80 -3.98 -1.16 -1.50
C ALA A 80 -2.52 -0.75 -1.79
N VAL A 81 -1.92 -1.33 -2.84
CA VAL A 81 -0.57 -0.94 -3.32
C VAL A 81 -0.66 0.13 -4.44
N LEU A 82 -1.84 0.34 -5.04
CA LEU A 82 -2.02 1.35 -6.10
C LEU A 82 -1.86 2.80 -5.65
N VAL A 83 -1.95 3.09 -4.35
CA VAL A 83 -1.64 4.46 -3.88
C VAL A 83 -0.13 4.68 -3.75
N VAL A 84 0.67 3.61 -3.64
CA VAL A 84 2.14 3.70 -3.51
C VAL A 84 2.86 3.59 -4.86
N GLY A 85 2.29 2.92 -5.87
CA GLY A 85 3.08 2.42 -7.01
C GLY A 85 3.10 3.20 -8.34
N LEU A 86 2.45 4.37 -8.50
CA LEU A 86 2.20 4.91 -9.86
C LEU A 86 2.71 6.33 -10.19
N TRP A 87 3.47 7.02 -9.34
CA TRP A 87 3.84 8.42 -9.59
C TRP A 87 5.29 8.78 -9.25
N TRP A 88 6.31 8.00 -9.65
CA TRP A 88 7.71 8.39 -9.42
C TRP A 88 8.51 8.48 -10.72
N GLY A 89 8.60 9.71 -11.21
CA GLY A 89 9.38 10.02 -12.40
C GLY A 89 9.43 11.51 -12.73
N GLN A 90 9.73 12.40 -11.77
CA GLN A 90 10.25 13.73 -12.05
C GLN A 90 11.19 14.23 -10.93
N ASP A 91 12.40 14.63 -11.30
CA ASP A 91 13.32 15.40 -10.46
C ASP A 91 12.73 16.79 -10.19
N HIS A 92 12.27 17.05 -8.96
CA HIS A 92 11.89 18.39 -8.51
C HIS A 92 12.74 18.83 -7.33
N GLN A 93 13.17 20.09 -7.35
CA GLN A 93 13.90 20.74 -6.26
C GLN A 93 12.91 21.04 -5.12
N VAL A 94 13.14 20.41 -3.97
CA VAL A 94 12.23 20.42 -2.81
C VAL A 94 12.20 21.78 -2.11
N ALA A 95 11.02 22.40 -2.04
CA ALA A 95 10.74 23.41 -1.02
C ALA A 95 10.46 22.67 0.30
N SER A 96 11.43 22.66 1.21
CA SER A 96 11.32 21.93 2.48
C SER A 96 10.37 22.66 3.45
N ALA A 97 9.16 22.13 3.59
CA ALA A 97 8.41 22.26 4.84
C ALA A 97 9.12 21.39 5.89
N ALA A 98 9.16 21.80 7.15
CA ALA A 98 9.72 20.96 8.19
C ALA A 98 8.76 19.78 8.43
N GLY A 99 9.18 18.57 8.06
CA GLY A 99 8.51 17.31 8.40
C GLY A 99 8.12 17.22 9.88
N PRO A 100 7.10 16.41 10.24
CA PRO A 100 6.78 16.19 11.64
C PRO A 100 7.96 15.54 12.35
N THR A 101 8.12 15.82 13.64
CA THR A 101 9.24 15.25 14.39
C THR A 101 9.17 13.73 14.40
N MET A 102 10.34 13.10 14.26
CA MET A 102 10.53 11.67 14.45
C MET A 102 10.10 11.23 15.85
N LEU A 103 9.53 10.03 15.96
CA LEU A 103 9.26 9.41 17.25
C LEU A 103 10.57 9.13 18.00
N SER A 104 10.47 9.09 19.34
CA SER A 104 11.58 8.68 20.20
C SER A 104 11.52 7.19 20.48
N TYR A 105 12.66 6.52 20.27
CA TYR A 105 12.82 5.07 20.37
C TYR A 105 13.80 4.73 21.50
N ALA A 106 13.51 3.68 22.27
CA ALA A 106 14.26 3.39 23.49
C ALA A 106 15.65 2.75 23.27
N GLU A 107 15.88 2.04 22.16
CA GLU A 107 17.10 1.26 21.90
C GLU A 107 17.94 1.82 20.76
N ALA A 108 17.31 2.16 19.62
CA ALA A 108 17.99 2.64 18.41
C ALA A 108 17.08 3.54 17.56
N SER A 109 17.68 4.39 16.74
CA SER A 109 16.94 5.25 15.81
C SER A 109 16.80 4.61 14.41
N PRO A 110 15.92 5.16 13.55
CA PRO A 110 15.90 4.82 12.14
C PRO A 110 17.25 5.03 11.43
N ASP A 111 18.06 6.02 11.84
CA ASP A 111 19.41 6.24 11.30
C ASP A 111 20.33 5.04 11.60
N ASP A 112 20.20 4.43 12.79
CA ASP A 112 20.96 3.24 13.16
C ASP A 112 20.54 2.03 12.31
N VAL A 113 19.26 1.93 11.94
CA VAL A 113 18.77 0.90 11.00
C VAL A 113 19.37 1.12 9.61
N LEU A 114 19.41 2.38 9.15
CA LEU A 114 20.01 2.76 7.88
C LEU A 114 21.50 2.43 7.83
N ALA A 115 22.25 2.76 8.90
CA ALA A 115 23.67 2.46 9.04
C ALA A 115 23.94 0.96 9.19
N GLY A 116 22.96 0.20 9.68
CA GLY A 116 23.08 -1.23 9.95
C GLY A 116 23.59 -1.54 11.34
N ASP A 117 23.52 -0.59 12.27
CA ASP A 117 24.05 -0.64 13.63
C ASP A 117 22.99 -0.99 14.70
N ALA A 118 21.69 -0.84 14.39
CA ALA A 118 20.59 -1.14 15.31
C ALA A 118 20.59 -2.59 15.85
N PRO A 119 20.12 -2.91 17.06
CA PRO A 119 20.10 -4.30 17.54
C PRO A 119 19.22 -5.25 16.68
N SER A 120 19.41 -6.56 16.82
CA SER A 120 18.50 -7.55 16.22
C SER A 120 17.11 -7.49 16.89
N ALA A 121 16.04 -7.66 16.11
CA ALA A 121 14.67 -7.71 16.62
C ALA A 121 14.23 -9.09 17.12
N SER A 122 15.08 -10.12 17.04
CA SER A 122 14.67 -11.52 17.25
C SER A 122 14.01 -11.78 18.62
N ASP A 123 14.64 -11.33 19.71
CA ASP A 123 14.11 -11.55 21.07
C ASP A 123 12.81 -10.78 21.30
N ALA A 124 12.73 -9.53 20.83
CA ALA A 124 11.54 -8.69 20.95
C ALA A 124 10.36 -9.27 20.15
N LEU A 125 10.61 -9.71 18.91
CA LEU A 125 9.60 -10.35 18.06
C LEU A 125 9.14 -11.69 18.62
N THR A 126 10.03 -12.46 19.24
CA THR A 126 9.66 -13.69 19.96
C THR A 126 8.73 -13.39 21.14
N ALA A 127 8.99 -12.31 21.89
CA ALA A 127 8.11 -11.87 22.97
C ALA A 127 6.75 -11.36 22.45
N LEU A 128 6.73 -10.61 21.35
CA LEU A 128 5.51 -10.16 20.68
C LEU A 128 4.68 -11.34 20.16
N ALA A 129 5.33 -12.38 19.62
CA ALA A 129 4.66 -13.60 19.22
C ALA A 129 3.99 -14.30 20.40
N ALA A 130 4.65 -14.35 21.56
CA ALA A 130 4.06 -14.92 22.77
C ALA A 130 2.87 -14.09 23.28
N ALA A 131 2.96 -12.76 23.21
CA ALA A 131 1.85 -11.86 23.55
C ALA A 131 0.65 -12.06 22.62
N ALA A 132 0.89 -12.17 21.31
CA ALA A 132 -0.13 -12.49 20.32
C ALA A 132 -0.78 -13.85 20.59
N ALA A 133 0.02 -14.89 20.83
CA ALA A 133 -0.51 -16.24 21.12
C ALA A 133 -1.35 -16.30 22.40
N ALA A 134 -1.09 -15.41 23.37
CA ALA A 134 -1.87 -15.29 24.59
C ALA A 134 -3.14 -14.44 24.43
N ARG A 135 -3.27 -13.69 23.31
CA ARG A 135 -4.45 -12.87 23.01
C ARG A 135 -5.65 -13.78 22.77
N THR A 136 -6.77 -13.46 23.42
CA THR A 136 -8.07 -14.03 23.05
C THR A 136 -8.69 -13.13 22.00
N ASP A 137 -8.98 -13.69 20.82
CA ASP A 137 -9.66 -12.93 19.78
C ASP A 137 -11.07 -12.51 20.25
N PRO A 138 -11.47 -11.27 19.99
CA PRO A 138 -12.79 -10.79 20.39
C PRO A 138 -13.90 -11.62 19.72
N PRO A 139 -15.05 -11.80 20.39
CA PRO A 139 -16.18 -12.48 19.79
C PRO A 139 -16.56 -11.84 18.45
N ARG A 140 -16.71 -12.68 17.43
CA ARG A 140 -17.15 -12.25 16.10
C ARG A 140 -18.58 -11.71 16.17
N ALA A 141 -18.73 -10.38 16.08
CA ALA A 141 -20.04 -9.72 16.17
C ALA A 141 -20.85 -9.78 14.87
N GLY A 142 -20.22 -10.11 13.74
CA GLY A 142 -20.86 -10.30 12.44
C GLY A 142 -19.91 -10.93 11.42
N ASP A 143 -20.27 -10.85 10.14
CA ASP A 143 -19.51 -11.48 9.05
C ASP A 143 -18.72 -10.51 8.18
N VAL A 144 -18.77 -9.22 8.49
CA VAL A 144 -17.99 -8.19 7.78
C VAL A 144 -16.77 -7.84 8.59
N GLN A 145 -15.61 -7.73 7.95
CA GLN A 145 -14.39 -7.21 8.56
C GLN A 145 -14.42 -5.68 8.46
N TYR A 146 -14.31 -4.99 9.59
CA TYR A 146 -14.21 -3.54 9.68
C TYR A 146 -12.81 -3.14 10.12
N ILE A 147 -12.21 -2.24 9.36
CA ILE A 147 -10.86 -1.72 9.61
C ILE A 147 -10.91 -0.21 9.49
N GLU A 148 -10.34 0.45 10.48
CA GLU A 148 -10.23 1.90 10.53
C GLU A 148 -8.77 2.26 10.76
N HIS A 149 -8.26 3.11 9.88
CA HIS A 149 -6.90 3.60 9.98
C HIS A 149 -6.83 5.07 9.60
N PHE A 150 -5.87 5.74 10.22
CA PHE A 150 -5.59 7.14 10.02
C PHE A 150 -4.15 7.28 9.57
N GLY A 151 -3.96 7.94 8.44
CA GLY A 151 -2.63 8.13 7.90
C GLY A 151 -2.52 9.43 7.14
N TRP A 152 -1.30 9.74 6.77
CA TRP A 152 -1.03 10.79 5.81
C TRP A 152 0.24 10.42 5.05
N TRP A 153 0.33 10.98 3.86
CA TRP A 153 1.51 10.87 3.02
C TRP A 153 1.87 12.28 2.56
N LEU A 154 3.17 12.51 2.40
CA LEU A 154 3.67 13.71 1.76
C LEU A 154 3.23 13.69 0.28
N GLU A 155 2.37 14.64 -0.10
CA GLU A 155 2.06 14.92 -1.49
C GLU A 155 2.95 16.06 -1.96
N GLU A 156 3.91 15.73 -2.82
CA GLU A 156 4.78 16.72 -3.44
C GLU A 156 4.15 17.23 -4.74
N SER A 157 4.02 18.54 -4.84
CA SER A 157 3.77 19.26 -6.08
C SER A 157 5.07 19.90 -6.58
N THR A 158 5.03 20.50 -7.77
CA THR A 158 6.18 21.23 -8.32
C THR A 158 6.57 22.46 -7.49
N THR A 159 5.70 22.91 -6.57
CA THR A 159 5.88 24.17 -5.83
C THR A 159 5.64 24.08 -4.33
N THR A 160 5.00 23.00 -3.84
CA THR A 160 4.62 22.81 -2.43
C THR A 160 4.76 21.34 -2.06
N SER A 161 5.12 21.07 -0.81
CA SER A 161 4.97 19.75 -0.19
C SER A 161 3.86 19.87 0.84
N ASP A 162 2.73 19.22 0.56
CA ASP A 162 1.53 19.29 1.39
C ASP A 162 1.28 17.92 2.00
N VAL A 163 0.77 17.89 3.23
CA VAL A 163 0.37 16.65 3.90
C VAL A 163 -1.13 16.67 4.10
N TYR A 164 -1.78 15.60 3.67
CA TYR A 164 -3.23 15.44 3.77
C TYR A 164 -3.57 14.32 4.76
N PRO A 165 -3.97 14.67 6.00
CA PRO A 165 -4.56 13.72 6.92
C PRO A 165 -5.74 13.02 6.27
N THR A 166 -5.68 11.70 6.21
CA THR A 166 -6.71 10.86 5.61
C THR A 166 -7.17 9.84 6.63
N HIS A 167 -8.46 9.86 6.92
CA HIS A 167 -9.13 8.86 7.72
C HIS A 167 -9.82 7.88 6.79
N LEU A 168 -9.45 6.60 6.85
CA LEU A 168 -10.00 5.57 5.98
C LEU A 168 -10.69 4.49 6.82
N ARG A 169 -11.86 4.10 6.35
CA ARG A 169 -12.68 3.02 6.90
C ARG A 169 -12.97 2.02 5.80
N MET A 170 -12.76 0.74 6.09
CA MET A 170 -12.96 -0.35 5.16
C MET A 170 -13.93 -1.37 5.74
N TRP A 171 -14.86 -1.83 4.92
CA TRP A 171 -15.75 -2.97 5.19
C TRP A 171 -15.52 -4.04 4.13
N LEU A 172 -15.00 -5.19 4.53
CA LEU A 172 -14.80 -6.35 3.66
C LEU A 172 -15.84 -7.43 3.98
N ALA A 173 -16.77 -7.61 3.05
CA ALA A 173 -17.88 -8.56 3.17
C ALA A 173 -17.44 -10.02 2.86
N PRO A 174 -18.21 -11.04 3.31
CA PRO A 174 -17.90 -12.45 3.05
C PRO A 174 -17.84 -12.87 1.58
N ASP A 175 -18.47 -12.11 0.71
CA ASP A 175 -18.48 -12.33 -0.73
C ASP A 175 -17.31 -11.63 -1.45
N GLY A 176 -16.41 -10.98 -0.70
CA GLY A 176 -15.26 -10.25 -1.22
C GLY A 176 -15.57 -8.83 -1.66
N THR A 177 -16.82 -8.34 -1.54
CA THR A 177 -17.13 -6.93 -1.78
C THR A 177 -16.46 -6.07 -0.72
N THR A 178 -15.76 -5.03 -1.18
CA THR A 178 -15.08 -4.07 -0.30
C THR A 178 -15.72 -2.71 -0.45
N THR A 179 -16.15 -2.12 0.66
CA THR A 179 -16.57 -0.72 0.72
C THR A 179 -15.48 0.05 1.45
N THR A 180 -14.99 1.13 0.84
CA THR A 180 -14.00 2.02 1.43
C THR A 180 -14.63 3.41 1.56
N HIS A 181 -14.53 4.00 2.74
CA HIS A 181 -14.92 5.38 3.02
C HIS A 181 -13.69 6.14 3.47
N SER A 182 -13.29 7.17 2.73
CA SER A 182 -12.17 8.03 3.08
C SER A 182 -12.62 9.47 3.26
N VAL A 183 -12.11 10.09 4.32
CA VAL A 183 -12.26 11.52 4.61
C VAL A 183 -10.88 12.13 4.63
N ARG A 184 -10.63 13.07 3.73
CA ARG A 184 -9.38 13.82 3.64
C ARG A 184 -9.57 15.21 4.25
N ASP A 185 -8.71 15.56 5.20
CA ASP A 185 -8.69 16.88 5.83
C ASP A 185 -7.86 17.88 5.00
N LEU A 186 -7.85 19.14 5.43
CA LEU A 186 -7.05 20.20 4.82
C LEU A 186 -5.55 19.85 4.84
N ALA A 187 -4.87 20.33 3.80
CA ALA A 187 -3.42 20.34 3.76
C ALA A 187 -2.87 21.02 5.02
N ILE A 188 -1.96 20.33 5.71
CA ILE A 188 -1.27 20.91 6.85
C ILE A 188 0.05 21.46 6.36
N GLU A 189 0.13 22.79 6.27
CA GLU A 189 1.35 23.51 5.90
C GLU A 189 2.43 23.47 7.01
N ASP A 190 2.00 23.30 8.28
CA ASP A 190 2.89 23.19 9.45
C ASP A 190 2.67 21.87 10.20
N LEU A 191 3.54 20.91 9.92
CA LEU A 191 3.46 19.53 10.39
C LEU A 191 3.76 19.38 11.89
N SER A 192 4.36 20.39 12.53
CA SER A 192 4.52 20.42 13.99
C SER A 192 3.16 20.49 14.70
N SER A 193 2.12 20.97 14.01
CA SER A 193 0.76 21.07 14.56
C SER A 193 0.03 19.73 14.70
N LEU A 194 0.54 18.65 14.06
CA LEU A 194 0.01 17.29 14.10
C LEU A 194 0.42 16.49 15.33
N GLU A 195 1.36 16.96 16.15
CA GLU A 195 1.78 16.24 17.36
C GLU A 195 0.60 16.00 18.31
N GLY A 196 0.27 14.72 18.50
CA GLY A 196 -0.80 14.29 19.42
C GLY A 196 -2.23 14.62 18.97
N LYS A 197 -2.42 14.98 17.70
CA LYS A 197 -3.76 15.24 17.13
C LYS A 197 -4.02 14.29 15.97
N ILE A 198 -4.98 13.40 16.18
CA ILE A 198 -5.69 12.74 15.08
C ILE A 198 -6.88 13.66 14.77
N PRO A 199 -6.90 14.33 13.62
CA PRO A 199 -8.07 15.07 13.19
C PRO A 199 -9.30 14.16 13.26
N ASP A 200 -10.38 14.64 13.87
CA ASP A 200 -11.61 13.88 14.08
C ASP A 200 -12.48 13.75 12.80
N GLY A 201 -11.99 14.28 11.67
CA GLY A 201 -12.68 14.30 10.40
C GLY A 201 -13.86 15.28 10.35
N THR A 202 -13.99 16.21 11.30
CA THR A 202 -15.10 17.17 11.33
C THR A 202 -14.89 18.37 10.42
N THR A 203 -13.65 18.68 10.04
CA THR A 203 -13.30 19.73 9.06
C THR A 203 -13.34 19.14 7.64
N GLN A 204 -14.54 18.85 7.16
CA GLN A 204 -14.76 18.14 5.89
C GLN A 204 -14.48 19.04 4.68
N HIS A 205 -13.63 18.58 3.75
CA HIS A 205 -13.57 19.16 2.41
C HIS A 205 -13.68 18.11 1.30
N ASP A 206 -13.04 16.93 1.45
CA ASP A 206 -13.18 15.84 0.48
C ASP A 206 -13.54 14.51 1.16
N GLU A 207 -14.69 13.97 0.77
CA GLU A 207 -15.20 12.67 1.21
C GLU A 207 -15.40 11.78 -0.03
N LEU A 208 -14.85 10.57 0.01
CA LEU A 208 -14.95 9.60 -1.05
C LEU A 208 -15.48 8.28 -0.48
N THR A 209 -16.53 7.75 -1.11
CA THR A 209 -16.96 6.36 -0.90
C THR A 209 -16.71 5.59 -2.19
N GLU A 210 -15.92 4.52 -2.10
CA GLU A 210 -15.68 3.59 -3.18
C GLU A 210 -16.23 2.21 -2.82
N VAL A 211 -16.91 1.58 -3.77
CA VAL A 211 -17.40 0.19 -3.62
C VAL A 211 -16.79 -0.65 -4.72
N LEU A 212 -15.90 -1.56 -4.33
CA LEU A 212 -15.25 -2.50 -5.23
C LEU A 212 -15.99 -3.83 -5.25
N PRO A 213 -16.31 -4.39 -6.43
CA PRO A 213 -17.04 -5.65 -6.55
C PRO A 213 -16.22 -6.87 -6.09
N GLN A 214 -16.90 -8.00 -5.88
CA GLN A 214 -16.50 -9.30 -5.29
C GLN A 214 -15.16 -9.95 -5.75
N VAL A 215 -14.37 -9.34 -6.63
CA VAL A 215 -13.21 -9.96 -7.29
C VAL A 215 -11.87 -9.43 -6.76
N VAL A 216 -11.87 -8.47 -5.83
CA VAL A 216 -10.64 -7.75 -5.46
C VAL A 216 -9.90 -8.37 -4.26
N ALA A 217 -10.58 -9.04 -3.33
CA ALA A 217 -9.97 -9.61 -2.14
C ALA A 217 -10.57 -10.98 -1.75
N ASP A 218 -9.74 -11.93 -1.29
CA ASP A 218 -10.22 -13.16 -0.64
C ASP A 218 -10.46 -12.86 0.85
N PRO A 219 -11.72 -12.73 1.32
CA PRO A 219 -12.00 -12.40 2.72
C PRO A 219 -11.53 -13.47 3.71
N ASN A 220 -11.20 -14.68 3.23
CA ASN A 220 -10.72 -15.79 4.06
C ASN A 220 -9.19 -15.98 3.98
N LEU A 221 -8.45 -15.10 3.29
CA LEU A 221 -6.99 -15.21 3.17
C LEU A 221 -6.30 -15.47 4.52
N PRO A 222 -6.57 -14.70 5.61
CA PRO A 222 -5.93 -14.94 6.91
C PRO A 222 -6.15 -16.36 7.47
N ALA A 223 -7.28 -16.99 7.17
CA ALA A 223 -7.59 -18.35 7.64
C ALA A 223 -6.84 -19.42 6.83
N HIS A 224 -6.42 -19.12 5.61
CA HIS A 224 -5.72 -20.03 4.72
C HIS A 224 -4.19 -19.95 4.86
N LEU A 225 -3.67 -18.90 5.49
CA LEU A 225 -2.23 -18.72 5.67
C LEU A 225 -1.64 -19.75 6.66
N PRO A 226 -0.46 -20.34 6.34
CA PRO A 226 0.20 -21.26 7.26
C PRO A 226 0.49 -20.62 8.62
N ARG A 227 0.37 -21.41 9.69
CA ARG A 227 0.76 -21.01 11.06
C ARG A 227 2.18 -21.44 11.43
N ASP A 228 2.79 -22.30 10.63
CA ASP A 228 4.22 -22.62 10.74
C ASP A 228 5.04 -21.45 10.15
N PRO A 229 5.96 -20.83 10.91
CA PRO A 229 6.69 -19.65 10.47
C PRO A 229 7.48 -19.85 9.16
N ALA A 230 8.10 -21.02 8.99
CA ALA A 230 8.87 -21.33 7.79
C ALA A 230 7.97 -21.54 6.56
N ALA A 231 6.83 -22.22 6.73
CA ALA A 231 5.83 -22.37 5.68
C ALA A 231 5.17 -21.03 5.33
N LEU A 232 4.92 -20.17 6.33
CA LEU A 232 4.39 -18.82 6.12
C LEU A 232 5.36 -17.97 5.31
N ARG A 233 6.64 -17.96 5.68
CA ARG A 233 7.71 -17.29 4.91
C ARG A 233 7.70 -17.71 3.44
N GLN A 234 7.61 -19.01 3.17
CA GLN A 234 7.57 -19.53 1.80
C GLN A 234 6.31 -19.07 1.06
N ALA A 235 5.15 -19.06 1.72
CA ALA A 235 3.90 -18.57 1.13
C ALA A 235 4.00 -17.09 0.75
N VAL A 236 4.55 -16.23 1.63
CA VAL A 236 4.74 -14.80 1.34
C VAL A 236 5.71 -14.58 0.18
N VAL A 237 6.85 -15.26 0.18
CA VAL A 237 7.83 -15.15 -0.91
C VAL A 237 7.25 -15.63 -2.24
N ALA A 238 6.38 -16.64 -2.23
CA ALA A 238 5.70 -17.12 -3.42
C ALA A 238 4.70 -16.07 -3.96
N GLU A 239 3.96 -15.38 -3.08
CA GLU A 239 2.99 -14.34 -3.42
C GLU A 239 3.64 -13.15 -4.14
N TYR A 240 4.74 -12.62 -3.60
CA TYR A 240 5.49 -11.53 -4.24
C TYR A 240 6.29 -11.97 -5.47
N GLY A 241 6.53 -13.28 -5.61
CA GLY A 241 7.48 -13.84 -6.57
C GLY A 241 8.92 -13.81 -6.04
N ALA A 242 9.60 -14.96 -6.07
CA ALA A 242 10.91 -15.13 -5.43
C ALA A 242 12.00 -14.14 -5.87
N SER A 243 11.97 -13.67 -7.12
CA SER A 243 12.90 -12.65 -7.61
C SER A 243 12.74 -11.31 -6.91
N ASN A 244 11.52 -10.97 -6.50
CA ASN A 244 11.19 -9.70 -5.85
C ASN A 244 11.58 -9.67 -4.37
N CYS A 245 11.89 -10.82 -3.77
CA CYS A 245 12.33 -10.93 -2.36
C CYS A 245 13.77 -11.45 -2.23
N THR A 246 14.60 -11.26 -3.26
CA THR A 246 15.99 -11.72 -3.26
C THR A 246 16.91 -10.75 -2.53
N GLY A 247 17.72 -11.29 -1.61
CA GLY A 247 18.66 -10.54 -0.78
C GLY A 247 18.06 -10.15 0.58
N THR A 248 18.92 -10.00 1.60
CA THR A 248 18.48 -9.87 3.00
C THR A 248 17.53 -8.69 3.25
N GLU A 249 17.87 -7.50 2.77
CA GLU A 249 17.04 -6.29 2.95
C GLU A 249 15.69 -6.42 2.26
N ARG A 250 15.71 -6.87 1.00
CA ARG A 250 14.50 -6.99 0.21
C ARG A 250 13.58 -8.10 0.70
N LEU A 251 14.14 -9.16 1.26
CA LEU A 251 13.37 -10.20 1.93
C LEU A 251 12.71 -9.69 3.21
N ALA A 252 13.44 -8.95 4.05
CA ALA A 252 12.85 -8.29 5.22
C ALA A 252 11.72 -7.34 4.82
N ALA A 253 11.93 -6.53 3.77
CA ALA A 253 10.91 -5.65 3.22
C ALA A 253 9.65 -6.43 2.79
N CYS A 254 9.80 -7.46 1.94
CA CYS A 254 8.66 -8.30 1.54
C CYS A 254 7.86 -8.83 2.74
N LEU A 255 8.54 -9.37 3.74
CA LEU A 255 7.89 -10.05 4.86
C LEU A 255 7.21 -9.07 5.82
N VAL A 256 7.85 -7.94 6.13
CA VAL A 256 7.26 -6.93 7.01
C VAL A 256 6.14 -6.17 6.31
N SER A 257 6.32 -5.78 5.03
CA SER A 257 5.24 -5.15 4.25
C SER A 257 4.03 -6.07 4.10
N TYR A 258 4.24 -7.38 3.97
CA TYR A 258 3.14 -8.34 3.96
C TYR A 258 2.37 -8.36 5.29
N ALA A 259 3.10 -8.43 6.40
CA ALA A 259 2.50 -8.40 7.74
C ALA A 259 1.70 -7.10 7.96
N ALA A 260 2.25 -5.94 7.58
CA ALA A 260 1.56 -4.65 7.67
C ALA A 260 0.31 -4.62 6.77
N SER A 261 0.44 -5.03 5.51
CA SER A 261 -0.67 -5.09 4.53
C SER A 261 -1.83 -5.94 5.04
N LEU A 262 -1.55 -7.12 5.62
CA LEU A 262 -2.59 -7.96 6.21
C LEU A 262 -3.41 -7.23 7.28
N HIS A 263 -2.76 -6.42 8.12
CA HIS A 263 -3.43 -5.68 9.20
C HIS A 263 -4.26 -4.50 8.70
N THR A 264 -3.90 -3.92 7.56
CA THR A 264 -4.66 -2.85 6.91
C THR A 264 -5.87 -3.36 6.11
N GLN A 265 -5.90 -4.67 5.80
CA GLN A 265 -6.91 -5.27 4.93
C GLN A 265 -7.80 -6.32 5.61
N TYR A 266 -7.35 -6.92 6.69
CA TYR A 266 -8.07 -7.98 7.38
C TYR A 266 -8.10 -7.81 8.90
N VAL A 267 -9.08 -8.45 9.52
CA VAL A 267 -9.05 -8.76 10.96
C VAL A 267 -8.14 -9.96 11.15
N VAL A 268 -6.92 -9.72 11.62
CA VAL A 268 -5.90 -10.75 11.76
C VAL A 268 -6.09 -11.53 13.07
N PRO A 269 -6.27 -12.86 13.03
CA PRO A 269 -6.45 -13.66 14.24
C PRO A 269 -5.15 -13.81 15.04
N ALA A 270 -5.27 -14.03 16.35
CA ALA A 270 -4.15 -14.08 17.29
C ALA A 270 -3.07 -15.10 16.93
N ASP A 271 -3.49 -16.25 16.39
CA ASP A 271 -2.59 -17.33 16.00
C ASP A 271 -1.77 -16.98 14.74
N LEU A 272 -2.33 -16.20 13.82
CA LEU A 272 -1.60 -15.67 12.66
C LEU A 272 -0.60 -14.59 13.08
N ASP A 273 -1.00 -13.67 13.96
CA ASP A 273 -0.07 -12.65 14.50
C ASP A 273 1.14 -13.32 15.16
N ALA A 274 0.92 -14.36 15.97
CA ALA A 274 2.00 -15.12 16.57
C ALA A 274 2.94 -15.74 15.51
N ALA A 275 2.39 -16.31 14.44
CA ALA A 275 3.17 -16.89 13.35
C ALA A 275 3.94 -15.83 12.54
N LEU A 276 3.34 -14.67 12.27
CA LEU A 276 3.98 -13.54 11.60
C LEU A 276 5.18 -13.02 12.41
N TRP A 277 5.02 -12.83 13.72
CA TRP A 277 6.11 -12.35 14.57
C TRP A 277 7.22 -13.39 14.75
N GLN A 278 6.89 -14.69 14.84
CA GLN A 278 7.90 -15.75 14.84
C GLN A 278 8.68 -15.81 13.52
N MET A 279 7.98 -15.66 12.39
CA MET A 279 8.61 -15.61 11.07
C MET A 279 9.59 -14.44 11.00
N LEU A 280 9.17 -13.24 11.41
CA LEU A 280 10.02 -12.05 11.39
C LEU A 280 11.17 -12.13 12.40
N ALA A 281 11.02 -12.86 13.51
CA ALA A 281 12.09 -13.06 14.49
C ALA A 281 13.30 -13.80 13.91
N GLU A 282 13.10 -14.59 12.84
CA GLU A 282 14.17 -15.29 12.11
C GLU A 282 14.80 -14.43 11.01
N GLU A 283 14.33 -13.20 10.79
CA GLU A 283 14.79 -12.34 9.70
C GLU A 283 15.89 -11.36 10.14
N PRO A 284 17.15 -11.55 9.69
CA PRO A 284 18.25 -10.69 10.12
C PRO A 284 18.18 -9.26 9.55
N GLY A 285 17.37 -9.03 8.53
CA GLY A 285 17.12 -7.69 7.99
C GLY A 285 16.15 -6.84 8.82
N VAL A 286 15.48 -7.44 9.81
CA VAL A 286 14.56 -6.75 10.72
C VAL A 286 15.31 -6.36 12.01
N ARG A 287 15.31 -5.06 12.32
CA ARG A 287 16.10 -4.46 13.40
C ARG A 287 15.19 -3.86 14.47
N LEU A 288 15.66 -3.86 15.71
CA LEU A 288 14.92 -3.34 16.85
C LEU A 288 15.20 -1.85 17.03
N LEU A 289 14.15 -1.05 17.19
CA LEU A 289 14.24 0.33 17.65
C LEU A 289 13.87 0.45 19.14
N GLY A 290 13.13 -0.51 19.67
CA GLY A 290 12.81 -0.63 21.09
C GLY A 290 11.41 -0.12 21.44
N GLY A 291 11.19 0.19 22.72
CA GLY A 291 9.94 0.78 23.18
C GLY A 291 9.69 2.15 22.55
N VAL A 292 8.42 2.43 22.22
CA VAL A 292 7.96 3.69 21.62
C VAL A 292 6.57 4.04 22.16
N THR A 293 6.20 5.32 22.10
CA THR A 293 4.79 5.73 22.18
C THR A 293 4.38 6.19 20.79
N ASP A 294 3.36 5.54 20.21
CA ASP A 294 2.91 5.88 18.87
C ASP A 294 2.23 7.26 18.84
N ARG A 295 1.86 7.73 17.64
CA ARG A 295 1.22 9.05 17.46
C ARG A 295 -0.20 9.13 18.02
N ALA A 296 -0.83 7.99 18.33
CA ALA A 296 -2.09 7.91 19.05
C ALA A 296 -1.92 7.86 20.59
N GLY A 297 -0.68 7.95 21.10
CA GLY A 297 -0.37 7.92 22.53
C GLY A 297 -0.35 6.51 23.13
N ARG A 298 -0.32 5.46 22.31
CA ARG A 298 -0.31 4.05 22.74
C ARG A 298 1.13 3.55 22.89
N ALA A 299 1.38 2.75 23.92
CA ALA A 299 2.69 2.11 24.11
C ALA A 299 2.90 1.01 23.06
N GLY A 300 4.08 1.00 22.43
CA GLY A 300 4.46 0.09 21.37
C GLY A 300 5.90 -0.42 21.49
N VAL A 301 6.22 -1.43 20.69
CA VAL A 301 7.59 -1.85 20.36
C VAL A 301 7.78 -1.62 18.87
N ALA A 302 8.81 -0.88 18.51
CA ALA A 302 9.14 -0.55 17.13
C ALA A 302 10.24 -1.47 16.58
N ILE A 303 9.99 -2.00 15.39
CA ILE A 303 10.98 -2.67 14.55
C ILE A 303 11.11 -1.91 13.24
N GLY A 304 12.24 -2.05 12.57
CA GLY A 304 12.46 -1.39 11.28
C GLY A 304 13.29 -2.22 10.32
N TYR A 305 13.15 -1.90 9.05
CA TYR A 305 13.92 -2.50 7.97
C TYR A 305 14.28 -1.44 6.93
N ARG A 306 15.41 -1.66 6.26
CA ARG A 306 15.86 -0.79 5.18
C ARG A 306 15.25 -1.26 3.86
N GLN A 307 14.69 -0.32 3.12
CA GLN A 307 14.24 -0.51 1.75
C GLN A 307 15.01 0.42 0.82
N ARG A 308 15.47 -0.12 -0.30
CA ARG A 308 16.16 0.65 -1.35
C ARG A 308 15.38 0.55 -2.64
N GLU A 309 15.00 1.71 -3.13
CA GLU A 309 14.41 1.88 -4.45
C GLU A 309 15.31 2.78 -5.30
N ILE A 310 14.97 2.93 -6.58
CA ILE A 310 15.81 3.66 -7.51
C ILE A 310 15.88 5.13 -7.05
N GLY A 311 17.04 5.55 -6.56
CA GLY A 311 17.30 6.93 -6.15
C GLY A 311 16.90 7.28 -4.71
N LEU A 312 16.18 6.42 -4.00
CA LEU A 312 15.68 6.69 -2.64
C LEU A 312 15.96 5.53 -1.69
N THR A 313 16.27 5.87 -0.44
CA THR A 313 16.40 4.90 0.65
C THR A 313 15.39 5.22 1.72
N PHE A 314 14.67 4.19 2.17
CA PHE A 314 13.69 4.30 3.23
C PHE A 314 14.07 3.41 4.40
N VAL A 315 13.72 3.85 5.60
CA VAL A 315 13.54 2.98 6.75
C VAL A 315 12.07 2.95 7.07
N ASN A 316 11.44 1.80 6.86
CA ASN A 316 10.07 1.55 7.27
C ASN A 316 10.13 1.07 8.72
N VAL A 317 9.27 1.65 9.57
CA VAL A 317 9.12 1.31 10.98
C VAL A 317 7.73 0.72 11.18
N LEU A 318 7.64 -0.44 11.81
CA LEU A 318 6.39 -1.05 12.22
C LEU A 318 6.29 -1.02 13.75
N ILE A 319 5.17 -0.52 14.26
CA ILE A 319 4.91 -0.37 15.69
C ILE A 319 3.87 -1.41 16.12
N ILE A 320 4.23 -2.23 17.10
CA ILE A 320 3.43 -3.38 17.55
C ILE A 320 3.14 -3.23 19.05
N SER A 321 1.92 -3.52 19.46
CA SER A 321 1.51 -3.50 20.86
C SER A 321 2.20 -4.60 21.65
N PRO A 322 2.98 -4.29 22.70
CA PRO A 322 3.59 -5.30 23.56
C PRO A 322 2.57 -6.08 24.39
N ALA A 323 1.34 -5.54 24.56
CA ALA A 323 0.33 -6.15 25.41
C ALA A 323 -0.35 -7.36 24.76
N ASN A 324 -0.51 -7.35 23.44
CA ASN A 324 -1.33 -8.31 22.71
C ASN A 324 -0.83 -8.64 21.29
N GLY A 325 0.33 -8.09 20.90
CA GLY A 325 0.94 -8.33 19.59
C GLY A 325 0.19 -7.75 18.39
N SER A 326 -0.82 -6.91 18.56
CA SER A 326 -1.50 -6.27 17.43
C SER A 326 -0.65 -5.13 16.85
N VAL A 327 -0.67 -4.95 15.52
CA VAL A 327 -0.10 -3.75 14.89
C VAL A 327 -0.82 -2.50 15.38
N LEU A 328 -0.06 -1.45 15.67
CA LEU A 328 -0.55 -0.12 16.04
C LEU A 328 -0.43 0.87 14.87
N GLY A 329 0.62 0.73 14.07
CA GLY A 329 0.85 1.58 12.91
C GLY A 329 2.25 1.40 12.31
N SER A 330 2.54 2.19 11.28
CA SER A 330 3.84 2.24 10.61
C SER A 330 4.26 3.66 10.25
N GLU A 331 5.56 3.89 10.18
CA GLU A 331 6.18 5.16 9.74
C GLU A 331 7.18 4.88 8.61
N ASP A 332 7.16 5.71 7.58
CA ASP A 332 8.15 5.68 6.50
C ASP A 332 9.10 6.86 6.62
N VAL A 333 10.37 6.57 6.86
CA VAL A 333 11.44 7.57 6.98
C VAL A 333 12.25 7.55 5.70
N THR A 334 12.23 8.65 4.95
CA THR A 334 13.03 8.81 3.73
C THR A 334 14.39 9.42 4.04
N TYR A 335 15.38 9.06 3.22
CA TYR A 335 16.74 9.56 3.31
C TYR A 335 17.24 10.02 1.95
N GLU A 336 17.60 11.29 1.90
CA GLU A 336 18.39 11.86 0.81
C GLU A 336 19.88 11.85 1.17
N PRO A 337 20.78 11.87 0.17
CA PRO A 337 22.20 12.06 0.41
C PRO A 337 22.46 13.31 1.26
N GLU A 338 23.27 13.16 2.31
CA GLU A 338 23.73 14.24 3.19
C GLU A 338 22.65 14.94 4.05
N LYS A 339 21.41 14.43 4.04
CA LYS A 339 20.32 14.92 4.90
C LYS A 339 19.97 13.91 6.01
N PRO A 340 19.53 14.38 7.19
CA PRO A 340 18.92 13.49 8.18
C PRO A 340 17.63 12.88 7.64
N GLY A 341 17.19 11.77 8.25
CA GLY A 341 15.92 11.14 7.90
C GLY A 341 14.72 12.06 8.11
N GLU A 342 13.78 12.02 7.18
CA GLU A 342 12.54 12.78 7.22
C GLU A 342 11.33 11.83 7.17
N LEU A 343 10.32 12.09 8.00
CA LEU A 343 9.10 11.30 7.99
C LEU A 343 8.26 11.65 6.75
N MET A 344 8.09 10.69 5.86
CA MET A 344 7.37 10.83 4.60
C MET A 344 5.91 10.40 4.69
N ALA A 345 5.64 9.33 5.46
CA ALA A 345 4.30 8.80 5.63
C ALA A 345 4.10 8.17 7.00
N LEU A 346 2.84 8.15 7.42
CA LEU A 346 2.35 7.49 8.62
C LEU A 346 1.08 6.74 8.28
N ASP A 347 0.91 5.56 8.86
CA ASP A 347 -0.37 4.87 8.96
C ASP A 347 -0.60 4.39 10.40
N LEU A 348 -1.76 4.66 10.98
CA LEU A 348 -2.16 4.25 12.32
C LEU A 348 -3.38 3.34 12.21
N LEU A 349 -3.25 2.09 12.63
CA LEU A 349 -4.38 1.20 12.79
C LEU A 349 -5.17 1.59 14.05
N LEU A 350 -6.38 2.11 13.89
CA LEU A 350 -7.23 2.57 14.98
C LEU A 350 -8.16 1.45 15.47
N THR A 351 -8.82 0.77 14.53
CA THR A 351 -9.79 -0.30 14.80
C THR A 351 -9.61 -1.45 13.82
N SER A 352 -9.75 -2.69 14.31
CA SER A 352 -9.83 -3.90 13.48
C SER A 352 -10.75 -4.90 14.18
N GLU A 353 -11.95 -5.12 13.63
CA GLU A 353 -12.97 -5.95 14.26
C GLU A 353 -13.96 -6.56 13.26
N TRP A 354 -14.72 -7.57 13.70
CA TRP A 354 -15.84 -8.11 12.95
C TRP A 354 -17.13 -7.34 13.29
N THR A 355 -17.90 -6.96 12.28
CA THR A 355 -19.16 -6.20 12.43
C THR A 355 -20.27 -6.78 11.55
N THR A 356 -21.51 -6.31 11.78
CA THR A 356 -22.67 -6.57 10.92
C THR A 356 -22.90 -5.47 9.88
N GLN A 357 -22.19 -4.33 9.99
CA GLN A 357 -22.31 -3.20 9.07
C GLN A 357 -21.52 -3.45 7.79
N THR A 358 -22.00 -2.98 6.64
CA THR A 358 -21.36 -3.15 5.33
C THR A 358 -20.86 -1.83 4.71
N GLY A 359 -20.92 -0.75 5.48
CA GLY A 359 -20.64 0.62 5.07
C GLY A 359 -20.97 1.62 6.19
N PRO A 360 -20.67 2.92 5.97
CA PRO A 360 -20.85 3.99 6.96
C PRO A 360 -22.30 4.29 7.32
#